data_AF-A0A0C2FZ88-F1
#
_entry.id   AF-A0A0C2FZ88-F1
#
_cell.length_a   1.000
_cell.length_b   1.000
_cell.length_c   1.000
_cell.angle_alpha   90.00
_cell.angle_beta   90.00
_cell.angle_gamma   90.00
#
_symmetry.space_group_name_H-M   'P 1'
#
loop_
_entity.id
_entity.type
_entity.pdbx_description
1 polymer ?
#
loop_
_entity_poly.entity_id
_entity_poly.type
_entity_poly.pdbx_seq_one_letter_code
_entity_poly.pdbx_strand_id
1 'polypeptide(L)'
;MKGYGISMPPVNGGIASDMEMLLEAFKAKQSVRLIKFHEVAIDYELSSIYAGRLSLAELIEFEECLLKAAFAYTRPTKGSVTSTPRTLTERIFGVYATFVLYYTQPIDYVSKILVTPNDLREMRRFCEEVLLPGRHLDTVGCLYKLYVDDAFSIVAYFDPVCHRRYDMPNADDDVVEEDEKHTPLAETAALMEDPILKTMAHVQKEIERKQSRIEDCPKVAETKDNFLTRINKIFATLRNEIAKVDTGEVDELFETFDRVE
;
A
#
# COMPACT_ATOMS: atom_id res chain seq x y z
N MET A 1 -26.74 -32.45 -9.35
CA MET A 1 -25.49 -32.85 -10.05
C MET A 1 -24.43 -31.81 -9.72
N LYS A 2 -23.42 -32.15 -8.92
CA LYS A 2 -22.27 -31.26 -8.68
C LYS A 2 -21.41 -31.29 -9.94
N GLY A 3 -21.36 -30.18 -10.67
CA GLY A 3 -20.50 -30.05 -11.84
C GLY A 3 -19.05 -30.18 -11.39
N TYR A 4 -18.38 -31.23 -11.85
CA TYR A 4 -16.92 -31.30 -11.81
C TYR A 4 -16.39 -30.32 -12.85
N GLY A 5 -16.37 -29.04 -12.49
CA GLY A 5 -15.55 -28.06 -13.18
C GLY A 5 -14.11 -28.47 -12.96
N ILE A 6 -13.40 -28.77 -14.04
CA ILE A 6 -11.95 -28.97 -14.02
C ILE A 6 -11.41 -27.64 -13.52
N SER A 7 -10.97 -27.59 -12.26
CA SER A 7 -10.39 -26.38 -11.67
C SER A 7 -9.14 -26.05 -12.48
N MET A 8 -9.26 -25.07 -13.38
CA MET A 8 -8.09 -24.52 -14.04
C MET A 8 -7.17 -24.00 -12.93
N PRO A 9 -5.86 -24.33 -12.96
CA PRO A 9 -4.94 -23.77 -11.97
C PRO A 9 -5.04 -22.24 -12.01
N PRO A 10 -4.93 -21.58 -10.84
CA PRO A 10 -5.08 -20.14 -10.78
C PRO A 10 -4.03 -19.47 -11.66
N VAL A 11 -4.36 -18.29 -12.20
CA VAL A 11 -3.51 -17.55 -13.16
C VAL A 11 -2.10 -17.28 -12.60
N ASN A 12 -2.00 -17.16 -11.28
CA ASN A 12 -0.74 -16.94 -10.56
C ASN A 12 -0.02 -18.23 -10.11
N GLY A 13 -0.54 -19.41 -10.48
CA GLY A 13 0.07 -20.69 -10.15
C GLY A 13 1.46 -20.83 -10.77
N GLY A 14 2.46 -21.12 -9.93
CA GLY A 14 3.85 -21.33 -10.37
C GLY A 14 4.75 -20.09 -10.34
N ILE A 15 4.18 -18.87 -10.36
CA ILE A 15 4.97 -17.62 -10.45
C ILE A 15 6.06 -17.53 -9.38
N ALA A 16 5.74 -17.85 -8.12
CA ALA A 16 6.72 -17.80 -7.03
C ALA A 16 7.89 -18.78 -7.24
N SER A 17 7.58 -19.99 -7.72
CA SER A 17 8.59 -21.02 -8.06
C SER A 17 9.44 -20.58 -9.24
N ASP A 18 8.83 -19.98 -10.26
CA ASP A 18 9.53 -19.50 -11.45
C ASP A 18 10.46 -18.34 -11.11
N MET A 19 10.04 -17.42 -10.23
CA MET A 19 10.90 -16.34 -9.75
C MET A 19 12.12 -16.87 -8.99
N GLU A 20 11.94 -17.87 -8.12
CA GLU A 20 13.07 -18.49 -7.41
C GLU A 20 14.00 -19.21 -8.39
N MET A 21 13.45 -19.90 -9.39
CA MET A 21 14.24 -20.54 -10.45
C MET A 21 15.09 -19.53 -11.23
N LEU A 22 14.49 -18.40 -11.65
CA LEU A 22 15.20 -17.32 -12.33
C LEU A 22 16.28 -16.69 -11.44
N LEU A 23 16.00 -16.54 -10.14
CA LEU A 23 16.97 -16.04 -9.17
C LEU A 23 18.17 -16.97 -9.05
N GLU A 24 17.95 -18.27 -8.91
CA GLU A 24 19.04 -19.26 -8.83
C GLU A 24 19.86 -19.31 -10.13
N ALA A 25 19.20 -19.24 -11.29
CA ALA A 25 19.88 -19.13 -12.58
C ALA A 25 20.75 -17.86 -12.67
N PHE A 26 20.26 -16.73 -12.14
CA PHE A 26 21.02 -15.49 -12.08
C PHE A 26 22.21 -15.57 -11.11
N LYS A 27 22.03 -16.15 -9.93
CA LYS A 27 23.12 -16.40 -8.97
C LYS A 27 24.21 -17.27 -9.60
N ALA A 28 23.85 -18.26 -10.41
CA ALA A 28 24.79 -19.12 -11.11
C ALA A 28 25.68 -18.37 -12.13
N LYS A 29 25.26 -17.21 -12.65
CA LYS A 29 26.09 -16.37 -13.52
C LYS A 29 27.22 -15.64 -12.77
N GLN A 30 27.25 -15.71 -11.43
CA GLN A 30 28.29 -15.14 -10.54
C GLN A 30 28.57 -13.65 -10.80
N SER A 31 27.54 -12.90 -11.18
CA SER A 31 27.65 -11.48 -11.55
C SER A 31 26.33 -10.79 -11.31
N VAL A 32 26.40 -9.55 -10.82
CA VAL A 32 25.24 -8.69 -10.56
C VAL A 32 24.94 -7.73 -11.71
N ARG A 33 25.55 -7.95 -12.88
CA ARG A 33 25.41 -7.07 -14.05
C ARG A 33 24.13 -7.37 -14.82
N LEU A 34 23.46 -6.33 -15.33
CA LEU A 34 22.24 -6.48 -16.14
C LEU A 34 22.44 -7.41 -17.34
N ILE A 35 23.60 -7.32 -18.02
CA ILE A 35 23.89 -8.17 -19.19
C ILE A 35 23.86 -9.68 -18.85
N LYS A 36 24.23 -10.04 -17.61
CA LYS A 36 24.20 -11.43 -17.15
C LYS A 36 22.80 -11.89 -16.78
N PHE A 37 21.97 -10.98 -16.28
CA PHE A 37 20.54 -11.27 -16.15
C PHE A 37 19.87 -11.40 -17.52
N HIS A 38 20.23 -10.58 -18.50
CA HIS A 38 19.70 -10.67 -19.85
C HIS A 38 20.02 -12.01 -20.53
N GLU A 39 21.20 -12.59 -20.28
CA GLU A 39 21.50 -13.97 -20.70
C GLU A 39 20.48 -14.96 -20.11
N VAL A 40 20.16 -14.85 -18.82
CA VAL A 40 19.11 -15.67 -18.18
C VAL A 40 17.75 -15.42 -18.82
N ALA A 41 17.40 -14.16 -19.10
CA ALA A 41 16.13 -13.83 -19.73
C ALA A 41 15.96 -14.47 -21.12
N ILE A 42 17.06 -14.57 -21.88
CA ILE A 42 17.08 -15.30 -23.17
C ILE A 42 16.99 -16.81 -22.93
N ASP A 43 17.79 -17.36 -22.01
CA ASP A 43 17.85 -18.80 -21.72
C ASP A 43 16.46 -19.36 -21.32
N TYR A 44 15.62 -18.51 -20.70
CA TYR A 44 14.26 -18.83 -20.25
C TYR A 44 13.14 -18.26 -21.14
N GLU A 45 13.48 -17.73 -22.32
CA GLU A 45 12.52 -17.20 -23.31
C GLU A 45 11.52 -16.18 -22.74
N LEU A 46 11.97 -15.30 -21.84
CA LEU A 46 11.10 -14.31 -21.19
C LEU A 46 10.42 -13.33 -22.17
N SER A 47 10.93 -13.21 -23.40
CA SER A 47 10.28 -12.45 -24.47
C SER A 47 8.91 -13.00 -24.89
N SER A 48 8.66 -14.28 -24.66
CA SER A 48 7.40 -14.96 -24.99
C SER A 48 6.55 -15.31 -23.77
N ILE A 49 6.88 -14.79 -22.57
CA ILE A 49 6.19 -15.11 -21.31
C ILE A 49 4.69 -14.79 -21.34
N TYR A 50 4.30 -13.79 -22.13
CA TYR A 50 2.91 -13.35 -22.29
C TYR A 50 2.18 -14.04 -23.46
N ALA A 51 2.88 -14.87 -24.24
CA ALA A 51 2.29 -15.55 -25.38
C ALA A 51 1.33 -16.67 -24.94
N GLY A 52 0.25 -16.89 -25.71
CA GLY A 52 -0.66 -18.02 -25.53
C GLY A 52 -1.77 -17.84 -24.50
N ARG A 53 -1.89 -16.67 -23.85
CA ARG A 53 -3.03 -16.33 -22.98
C ARG A 53 -4.25 -15.98 -23.82
N LEU A 54 -5.37 -16.68 -23.59
CA LEU A 54 -6.56 -16.63 -24.46
C LEU A 54 -7.50 -15.46 -24.16
N SER A 55 -7.42 -14.88 -22.96
CA SER A 55 -8.28 -13.75 -22.56
C SER A 55 -7.46 -12.57 -22.05
N LEU A 56 -7.93 -11.36 -22.37
CA LEU A 56 -7.31 -10.12 -21.90
C LEU A 56 -7.33 -10.00 -20.37
N ALA A 57 -8.41 -10.42 -19.72
CA ALA A 57 -8.52 -10.39 -18.27
C ALA A 57 -7.49 -11.30 -17.59
N GLU A 58 -7.26 -12.50 -18.14
CA GLU A 58 -6.23 -13.41 -17.66
C GLU A 58 -4.82 -12.84 -17.89
N LEU A 59 -4.59 -12.21 -19.04
CA LEU A 59 -3.31 -11.58 -19.35
C LEU A 59 -2.96 -10.47 -18.35
N ILE A 60 -3.89 -9.54 -18.11
CA ILE A 60 -3.70 -8.43 -17.14
C ILE A 60 -3.49 -8.98 -15.73
N GLU A 61 -4.31 -9.94 -15.30
CA GLU A 61 -4.15 -10.55 -13.97
C GLU A 61 -2.80 -11.26 -13.82
N PHE A 62 -2.34 -11.95 -14.86
CA PHE A 62 -1.02 -12.58 -14.90
C PHE A 62 0.10 -11.53 -14.82
N GLU A 63 0.03 -10.47 -15.62
CA GLU A 63 0.99 -9.35 -15.61
C GLU A 63 1.11 -8.70 -14.23
N GLU A 64 -0.03 -8.36 -13.61
CA GLU A 64 -0.06 -7.75 -12.28
C GLU A 64 0.55 -8.69 -11.23
N CYS A 65 0.19 -9.97 -11.24
CA CYS A 65 0.75 -10.95 -10.32
C CYS A 65 2.26 -11.14 -10.51
N LEU A 66 2.70 -11.21 -11.77
CA LEU A 66 4.09 -11.43 -12.15
C LEU A 66 4.97 -10.24 -11.77
N LEU A 67 4.53 -9.01 -12.08
CA LEU A 67 5.22 -7.79 -11.68
C LEU A 67 5.26 -7.63 -10.17
N LYS A 68 4.16 -7.93 -9.45
CA LYS A 68 4.11 -7.92 -7.98
C LYS A 68 5.11 -8.91 -7.38
N ALA A 69 5.19 -10.12 -7.92
CA ALA A 69 6.12 -11.15 -7.46
C ALA A 69 7.58 -10.77 -7.71
N ALA A 70 7.90 -10.27 -8.90
CA ALA A 70 9.26 -9.81 -9.23
C ALA A 70 9.67 -8.61 -8.36
N PHE A 71 8.79 -7.62 -8.22
CA PHE A 71 9.09 -6.40 -7.47
C PHE A 71 9.26 -6.66 -5.98
N ALA A 72 8.61 -7.69 -5.42
CA ALA A 72 8.79 -8.09 -4.03
C ALA A 72 10.24 -8.42 -3.67
N TYR A 73 11.07 -8.84 -4.63
CA TYR A 73 12.50 -9.08 -4.39
C TYR A 73 13.32 -7.80 -4.13
N THR A 74 12.83 -6.63 -4.53
CA THR A 74 13.50 -5.35 -4.25
C THR A 74 13.44 -4.95 -2.78
N ARG A 75 12.47 -5.52 -2.03
CA ARG A 75 12.25 -5.28 -0.60
C ARG A 75 13.38 -5.87 0.25
N PRO A 76 13.74 -5.23 1.37
CA PRO A 76 14.86 -5.66 2.21
C PRO A 76 14.65 -7.00 2.91
N THR A 77 13.41 -7.47 3.12
CA THR A 77 13.11 -8.70 3.88
C THR A 77 12.23 -9.69 3.11
N LYS A 78 12.49 -10.99 3.27
CA LYS A 78 11.69 -12.06 2.65
C LYS A 78 10.37 -12.26 3.40
N GLY A 79 9.27 -11.73 2.87
CA GLY A 79 7.94 -11.89 3.47
C GLY A 79 7.71 -10.98 4.68
N SER A 80 6.51 -11.09 5.26
CA SER A 80 6.06 -10.30 6.41
C SER A 80 6.46 -10.93 7.76
N VAL A 81 6.49 -12.27 7.84
CA VAL A 81 6.55 -13.02 9.11
C VAL A 81 7.97 -13.43 9.51
N THR A 82 8.84 -13.74 8.55
CA THR A 82 10.24 -14.07 8.83
C THR A 82 11.13 -12.98 8.29
N SER A 83 11.64 -12.10 9.17
CA SER A 83 12.50 -10.96 8.83
C SER A 83 13.91 -11.39 8.39
N THR A 84 14.01 -12.35 7.47
CA THR A 84 15.29 -12.73 6.87
C THR A 84 15.68 -11.65 5.86
N PRO A 85 16.84 -10.99 6.04
CA PRO A 85 17.26 -9.95 5.13
C PRO A 85 17.61 -10.55 3.77
N ARG A 86 17.16 -9.90 2.69
CA ARG A 86 17.58 -10.23 1.33
C ARG A 86 19.00 -9.76 1.09
N THR A 87 19.74 -10.58 0.37
CA THR A 87 21.08 -10.24 -0.11
C THR A 87 21.03 -9.15 -1.18
N LEU A 88 22.16 -8.48 -1.41
CA LEU A 88 22.28 -7.49 -2.49
C LEU A 88 21.92 -8.09 -3.86
N THR A 89 22.39 -9.30 -4.15
CA THR A 89 22.11 -10.01 -5.41
C THR A 89 20.62 -10.26 -5.61
N GLU A 90 19.90 -10.66 -4.56
CA GLU A 90 18.44 -10.88 -4.62
C GLU A 90 17.68 -9.58 -4.89
N ARG A 91 18.12 -8.47 -4.28
CA ARG A 91 17.49 -7.16 -4.51
C ARG A 91 17.76 -6.61 -5.91
N ILE A 92 18.99 -6.77 -6.41
CA ILE A 92 19.36 -6.42 -7.79
C ILE A 92 18.57 -7.28 -8.79
N PHE A 93 18.44 -8.58 -8.52
CA PHE A 93 17.59 -9.48 -9.31
C PHE A 93 16.16 -8.96 -9.39
N GLY A 94 15.56 -8.56 -8.26
CA GLY A 94 14.21 -8.00 -8.26
C GLY A 94 14.06 -6.80 -9.19
N VAL A 95 15.04 -5.90 -9.20
CA VAL A 95 15.04 -4.74 -10.11
C VAL A 95 15.10 -5.19 -11.57
N TYR A 96 16.00 -6.11 -11.92
CA TYR A 96 16.15 -6.57 -13.29
C TYR A 96 14.97 -7.38 -13.79
N ALA A 97 14.44 -8.27 -12.95
CA ALA A 97 13.25 -9.06 -13.26
C ALA A 97 12.06 -8.12 -13.51
N THR A 98 11.79 -7.17 -12.61
CA THR A 98 10.73 -6.19 -12.82
C THR A 98 10.94 -5.35 -14.07
N PHE A 99 12.17 -4.90 -14.34
CA PHE A 99 12.50 -4.13 -15.54
C PHE A 99 12.22 -4.93 -16.81
N VAL A 100 12.76 -6.15 -16.93
CA VAL A 100 12.59 -6.98 -18.12
C VAL A 100 11.13 -7.34 -18.33
N LEU A 101 10.45 -7.81 -17.29
CA LEU A 101 9.05 -8.21 -17.35
C LEU A 101 8.14 -7.04 -17.72
N TYR A 102 8.42 -5.83 -17.21
CA TYR A 102 7.63 -4.66 -17.56
C TYR A 102 7.73 -4.32 -19.05
N TYR A 103 8.94 -4.36 -19.63
CA TYR A 103 9.17 -4.02 -21.04
C TYR A 103 8.91 -5.17 -22.01
N THR A 104 8.69 -6.40 -21.55
CA THR A 104 8.24 -7.51 -22.40
C THR A 104 6.72 -7.58 -22.55
N GLN A 105 5.96 -6.76 -21.82
CA GLN A 105 4.50 -6.70 -21.92
C GLN A 105 4.04 -6.31 -23.34
N PRO A 106 2.89 -6.83 -23.81
CA PRO A 106 2.27 -6.40 -25.07
C PRO A 106 1.94 -4.89 -25.07
N ILE A 107 2.12 -4.24 -26.22
CA ILE A 107 2.00 -2.77 -26.36
C ILE A 107 0.58 -2.27 -26.03
N ASP A 108 -0.44 -3.07 -26.33
CA ASP A 108 -1.84 -2.64 -26.24
C ASP A 108 -2.37 -2.61 -24.79
N TYR A 109 -1.72 -3.31 -23.85
CA TYR A 109 -2.22 -3.53 -22.49
C TYR A 109 -1.06 -3.61 -21.48
N VAL A 110 -0.42 -2.47 -21.20
CA VAL A 110 0.71 -2.42 -20.26
C VAL A 110 0.20 -2.23 -18.82
N SER A 111 0.38 -3.25 -17.99
CA SER A 111 0.10 -3.17 -16.56
C SER A 111 1.18 -2.39 -15.81
N LYS A 112 0.75 -1.48 -14.93
CA LYS A 112 1.67 -0.72 -14.06
C LYS A 112 2.14 -1.55 -12.88
N ILE A 113 3.35 -1.26 -12.39
CA ILE A 113 3.93 -1.89 -11.20
C ILE A 113 3.25 -1.28 -9.97
N LEU A 114 2.44 -2.08 -9.27
CA LEU A 114 1.75 -1.65 -8.06
C LEU A 114 2.73 -1.59 -6.89
N VAL A 115 2.88 -0.42 -6.28
CA VAL A 115 3.83 -0.17 -5.19
C VAL A 115 3.17 0.57 -4.04
N THR A 116 3.62 0.28 -2.82
CA THR A 116 3.21 1.06 -1.65
C THR A 116 4.11 2.29 -1.47
N PRO A 117 3.66 3.33 -0.74
CA PRO A 117 4.53 4.46 -0.39
C PRO A 117 5.79 4.03 0.37
N ASN A 118 5.69 2.97 1.17
CA ASN A 118 6.83 2.40 1.89
C ASN A 118 7.83 1.74 0.93
N ASP A 119 7.35 1.02 -0.08
CA ASP A 119 8.21 0.43 -1.11
C ASP A 119 9.03 1.49 -1.84
N LEU A 120 8.43 2.63 -2.17
CA LEU A 120 9.14 3.75 -2.81
C LEU A 120 10.21 4.37 -1.89
N ARG A 121 9.93 4.47 -0.58
CA ARG A 121 10.90 4.95 0.41
C ARG A 121 12.09 3.99 0.52
N GLU A 122 11.81 2.69 0.61
CA GLU A 122 12.84 1.65 0.71
C GLU A 122 13.65 1.51 -0.58
N MET A 123 13.01 1.68 -1.74
CA MET A 123 13.69 1.72 -3.04
C MET A 123 14.61 2.95 -3.15
N ARG A 124 14.17 4.13 -2.69
CA ARG A 124 15.02 5.33 -2.61
C ARG A 124 16.24 5.09 -1.72
N ARG A 125 16.05 4.57 -0.51
CA ARG A 125 17.14 4.21 0.41
C ARG A 125 18.11 3.24 -0.24
N PHE A 126 17.59 2.21 -0.91
CA PHE A 126 18.43 1.24 -1.63
C PHE A 126 19.27 1.89 -2.72
N CYS A 127 18.70 2.81 -3.49
CA CYS A 127 19.43 3.59 -4.49
C CYS A 127 20.54 4.44 -3.86
N GLU A 128 20.21 5.24 -2.85
CA GLU A 128 21.11 6.25 -2.26
C GLU A 128 22.21 5.62 -1.39
N GLU A 129 21.88 4.60 -0.60
CA GLU A 129 22.77 4.03 0.41
C GLU A 129 23.57 2.82 -0.10
N VAL A 130 23.05 2.09 -1.11
CA VAL A 130 23.65 0.82 -1.56
C VAL A 130 24.07 0.86 -3.03
N LEU A 131 23.14 1.17 -3.95
CA LEU A 131 23.42 1.04 -5.38
C LEU A 131 24.40 2.10 -5.89
N LEU A 132 24.22 3.37 -5.51
CA LEU A 132 25.10 4.47 -5.93
C LEU A 132 26.51 4.33 -5.32
N PRO A 133 26.69 4.10 -4.00
CA PRO A 133 28.01 3.86 -3.42
C PRO A 133 28.68 2.60 -3.97
N GLY A 134 27.90 1.53 -4.20
CA GLY A 134 28.37 0.27 -4.79
C GLY A 134 28.64 0.32 -6.29
N ARG A 135 28.39 1.46 -6.97
CA ARG A 135 28.54 1.64 -8.43
C ARG A 135 27.75 0.64 -9.27
N HIS A 136 26.57 0.23 -8.80
CA HIS A 136 25.61 -0.61 -9.53
C HIS A 136 24.78 0.24 -10.51
N LEU A 137 25.47 0.91 -11.45
CA LEU A 137 24.89 1.93 -12.32
C LEU A 137 23.85 1.38 -13.31
N ASP A 138 23.99 0.12 -13.71
CA ASP A 138 23.02 -0.59 -14.53
C ASP A 138 21.69 -0.79 -13.78
N THR A 139 21.76 -1.22 -12.52
CA THR A 139 20.57 -1.33 -11.65
C THR A 139 19.88 0.02 -11.45
N VAL A 140 20.66 1.09 -11.19
CA VAL A 140 20.12 2.46 -11.08
C VAL A 140 19.50 2.91 -12.39
N GLY A 141 20.13 2.60 -13.53
CA GLY A 141 19.61 2.89 -14.86
C GLY A 141 18.25 2.25 -15.12
N CYS A 142 18.06 0.98 -14.74
CA CYS A 142 16.76 0.29 -14.83
C CYS A 142 15.68 1.01 -14.01
N LEU A 143 15.98 1.34 -12.75
CA LEU A 143 15.02 2.04 -11.88
C LEU A 143 14.69 3.44 -12.40
N TYR A 144 15.70 4.18 -12.86
CA TYR A 144 15.50 5.51 -13.44
C TYR A 144 14.63 5.44 -14.70
N LYS A 145 14.84 4.44 -15.56
CA LYS A 145 14.06 4.24 -16.77
C LYS A 145 12.60 3.90 -16.46
N LEU A 146 12.35 3.00 -15.51
CA LEU A 146 10.98 2.71 -15.02
C LEU A 146 10.30 3.96 -14.42
N TYR A 147 11.05 4.80 -13.72
CA TYR A 147 10.53 6.03 -13.15
C TYR A 147 10.17 7.08 -14.22
N VAL A 148 11.05 7.29 -15.20
CA VAL A 148 10.83 8.24 -16.30
C VAL A 148 9.64 7.85 -17.17
N ASP A 149 9.41 6.55 -17.36
CA ASP A 149 8.30 6.04 -18.16
C ASP A 149 6.98 5.90 -17.37
N ASP A 150 6.91 6.43 -16.14
CA ASP A 150 5.71 6.38 -15.28
C ASP A 150 5.17 4.95 -15.04
N ALA A 151 6.09 3.99 -14.91
CA ALA A 151 5.77 2.56 -14.79
C ALA A 151 5.12 2.19 -13.44
N PHE A 152 5.25 3.03 -12.42
CA PHE A 152 4.77 2.75 -11.06
C PHE A 152 3.37 3.31 -10.83
N SER A 153 2.54 2.55 -10.11
CA SER A 153 1.24 3.01 -9.60
C SER A 153 1.23 2.88 -8.09
N ILE A 154 0.96 3.99 -7.39
CA ILE A 154 0.92 3.99 -5.92
C ILE A 154 -0.44 3.49 -5.46
N VAL A 155 -0.44 2.40 -4.71
CA VAL A 155 -1.65 1.80 -4.15
C VAL A 155 -1.55 1.84 -2.63
N ALA A 156 -2.57 2.42 -1.99
CA ALA A 156 -2.76 2.26 -0.54
C ALA A 156 -3.09 0.79 -0.30
N TYR A 157 -2.53 0.15 0.73
CA TYR A 157 -2.62 -1.29 0.98
C TYR A 157 -4.03 -1.82 0.68
N PHE A 158 -4.18 -2.44 -0.49
CA PHE A 158 -5.42 -2.95 -1.03
C PHE A 158 -5.01 -4.20 -1.76
N ASP A 159 -5.21 -5.34 -1.13
CA ASP A 159 -4.93 -6.61 -1.80
C ASP A 159 -6.02 -6.83 -2.86
N PRO A 160 -5.70 -6.83 -4.17
CA PRO A 160 -6.69 -7.08 -5.21
C PRO A 160 -7.29 -8.50 -5.09
N VAL A 161 -6.62 -9.39 -4.37
CA VAL A 161 -7.09 -10.76 -4.07
C VAL A 161 -8.31 -10.73 -3.15
N CYS A 162 -8.38 -9.79 -2.19
CA CYS A 162 -9.47 -9.66 -1.22
C CYS A 162 -10.78 -9.12 -1.82
N HIS A 163 -10.82 -8.70 -3.09
CA HIS A 163 -12.06 -8.30 -3.77
C HIS A 163 -12.53 -9.25 -4.88
N ARG A 164 -11.70 -10.20 -5.32
CA ARG A 164 -12.07 -11.14 -6.39
C ARG A 164 -12.35 -12.57 -5.92
N ARG A 165 -12.06 -12.94 -4.67
CA ARG A 165 -12.26 -14.31 -4.18
C ARG A 165 -13.29 -14.35 -3.05
N TYR A 166 -14.57 -14.40 -3.41
CA TYR A 166 -15.65 -14.75 -2.46
C TYR A 166 -15.60 -16.21 -1.99
N ASP A 167 -14.80 -17.09 -2.64
CA ASP A 167 -14.90 -18.55 -2.49
C ASP A 167 -13.68 -19.25 -1.86
N MET A 168 -12.64 -18.52 -1.39
CA MET A 168 -11.58 -19.19 -0.62
C MET A 168 -11.94 -19.18 0.87
N PRO A 169 -12.08 -20.34 1.53
CA PRO A 169 -12.14 -20.37 2.99
C PRO A 169 -10.79 -19.86 3.49
N ASN A 170 -10.82 -18.70 4.15
CA ASN A 170 -9.75 -18.04 4.90
C ASN A 170 -8.36 -18.62 4.65
N ALA A 171 -7.57 -17.95 3.80
CA ALA A 171 -6.13 -18.14 3.88
C ALA A 171 -5.71 -17.74 5.31
N ASP A 172 -5.01 -18.61 6.03
CA ASP A 172 -4.55 -18.37 7.40
C ASP A 172 -3.65 -17.11 7.54
N ASP A 173 -3.32 -16.44 6.43
CA ASP A 173 -2.57 -15.17 6.33
C ASP A 173 -3.44 -13.92 6.55
N ASP A 174 -4.78 -14.04 6.62
CA ASP A 174 -5.71 -12.91 6.85
C ASP A 174 -5.99 -12.66 8.34
N VAL A 175 -5.17 -13.19 9.25
CA VAL A 175 -5.12 -12.68 10.62
C VAL A 175 -4.20 -11.47 10.62
N VAL A 176 -4.77 -10.31 10.29
CA VAL A 176 -4.25 -9.06 10.84
C VAL A 176 -4.32 -9.28 12.35
N GLU A 177 -3.17 -9.27 13.05
CA GLU A 177 -3.20 -9.10 14.50
C GLU A 177 -3.92 -7.78 14.75
N GLU A 178 -5.22 -7.83 15.09
CA GLU A 178 -6.03 -6.71 15.59
C GLU A 178 -5.51 -6.19 16.95
N ASP A 179 -4.24 -6.42 17.26
CA ASP A 179 -3.59 -6.06 18.51
C ASP A 179 -2.96 -4.66 18.47
N GLU A 180 -2.94 -3.97 17.32
CA GLU A 180 -3.00 -2.50 17.37
C GLU A 180 -4.41 -2.11 17.80
N LYS A 181 -4.65 -2.23 19.11
CA LYS A 181 -5.84 -1.74 19.81
C LYS A 181 -5.96 -0.25 19.50
N HIS A 182 -6.65 0.07 18.41
CA HIS A 182 -6.95 1.43 18.02
C HIS A 182 -7.66 2.06 19.20
N THR A 183 -7.02 3.05 19.81
CA THR A 183 -7.53 3.75 20.99
C THR A 183 -7.97 5.13 20.51
N PRO A 184 -9.13 5.23 19.83
CA PRO A 184 -9.55 6.47 19.18
C PRO A 184 -9.60 7.65 20.16
N LEU A 185 -9.84 7.40 21.46
CA LEU A 185 -9.81 8.43 22.49
C LEU A 185 -8.38 8.96 22.78
N ALA A 186 -7.36 8.10 22.77
CA ALA A 186 -5.98 8.52 23.00
C ALA A 186 -5.43 9.30 21.80
N GLU A 187 -5.75 8.85 20.58
CA GLU A 187 -5.35 9.51 19.34
C GLU A 187 -6.06 10.87 19.16
N THR A 188 -7.36 10.94 19.44
CA THR A 188 -8.10 12.21 19.41
C THR A 188 -7.62 13.17 20.51
N ALA A 189 -7.25 12.68 21.70
CA ALA A 189 -6.62 13.50 22.73
C ALA A 189 -5.24 14.03 22.29
N ALA A 190 -4.43 13.20 21.63
CA ALA A 190 -3.14 13.62 21.07
C ALA A 190 -3.32 14.70 19.99
N LEU A 191 -4.34 14.58 19.14
CA LEU A 191 -4.69 15.58 18.14
C LEU A 191 -5.08 16.91 18.80
N MET A 192 -5.89 16.88 19.87
CA MET A 192 -6.28 18.09 20.61
C MET A 192 -5.09 18.82 21.26
N GLU A 193 -4.04 18.07 21.62
CA GLU A 193 -2.80 18.60 22.20
C GLU A 193 -1.79 19.07 21.15
N ASP A 194 -2.10 18.91 19.85
CA ASP A 194 -1.20 19.22 18.75
C ASP A 194 -0.79 20.72 18.73
N PRO A 195 0.51 21.03 18.48
CA PRO A 195 0.99 22.41 18.43
C PRO A 195 0.25 23.30 17.42
N ILE A 196 -0.25 22.75 16.32
CA ILE A 196 -0.96 23.48 15.28
C ILE A 196 -2.31 23.94 15.82
N LEU A 197 -3.10 23.06 16.46
CA LEU A 197 -4.39 23.42 17.04
C LEU A 197 -4.25 24.44 18.18
N LYS A 198 -3.21 24.31 19.02
CA LYS A 198 -2.87 25.31 20.05
C LYS A 198 -2.54 26.67 19.45
N THR A 199 -1.79 26.69 18.35
CA THR A 199 -1.47 27.92 17.62
C THR A 199 -2.72 28.54 17.01
N MET A 200 -3.60 27.74 16.42
CA MET A 200 -4.89 28.20 15.91
C MET A 200 -5.77 28.80 17.01
N ALA A 201 -5.80 28.19 18.21
CA ALA A 201 -6.49 28.73 19.37
C ALA A 201 -5.94 30.08 19.83
N HIS A 202 -4.63 30.23 19.83
CA HIS A 202 -4.00 31.50 20.14
C HIS A 202 -4.34 32.59 19.10
N VAL A 203 -4.26 32.27 17.81
CA VAL A 203 -4.59 33.19 16.71
C VAL A 203 -6.05 33.64 16.79
N GLN A 204 -6.98 32.70 17.00
CA GLN A 204 -8.41 33.02 17.14
C GLN A 204 -8.67 34.00 18.29
N LYS A 205 -8.05 33.77 19.46
CA LYS A 205 -8.17 34.66 20.62
C LYS A 205 -7.64 36.07 20.33
N GLU A 206 -6.53 36.17 19.61
CA GLU A 206 -5.96 37.46 19.22
C GLU A 206 -6.81 38.18 18.17
N ILE A 207 -7.45 37.46 17.25
CA ILE A 207 -8.39 38.03 16.28
C ILE A 207 -9.63 38.59 17.02
N GLU A 208 -10.22 37.82 17.93
CA GLU A 208 -11.37 38.26 18.76
C GLU A 208 -11.01 39.49 19.61
N ARG A 209 -9.81 39.51 20.20
CA ARG A 209 -9.31 40.64 20.98
C ARG A 209 -9.11 41.91 20.15
N LYS A 210 -8.64 41.77 18.90
CA LYS A 210 -8.44 42.91 18.01
C LYS A 210 -9.76 43.44 17.47
N GLN A 211 -10.71 42.55 17.18
CA GLN A 211 -12.05 42.94 16.73
C GLN A 211 -12.83 43.72 17.79
N SER A 212 -12.69 43.40 19.08
CA SER A 212 -13.37 44.14 20.15
C SER A 212 -12.81 45.55 20.39
N ARG A 213 -11.64 45.89 19.81
CA ARG A 213 -10.96 47.17 19.99
C ARG A 213 -11.11 48.12 18.81
N ILE A 214 -11.58 47.65 17.66
CA ILE A 214 -11.70 48.43 16.43
C ILE A 214 -13.20 48.57 16.11
N GLU A 215 -13.74 49.77 16.33
CA GLU A 215 -15.07 50.12 15.85
C GLU A 215 -15.05 50.19 14.30
N ASP A 216 -16.07 49.63 13.66
CA ASP A 216 -16.30 49.62 12.20
C ASP A 216 -15.46 48.63 11.34
N CYS A 217 -14.87 47.58 11.93
CA CYS A 217 -14.23 46.50 11.16
C CYS A 217 -15.21 45.41 10.68
N PRO A 218 -14.98 44.78 9.51
CA PRO A 218 -15.73 43.60 9.09
C PRO A 218 -15.58 42.49 10.15
N LYS A 219 -16.67 41.77 10.44
CA LYS A 219 -16.62 40.62 11.36
C LYS A 219 -15.85 39.47 10.69
N VAL A 220 -14.62 39.23 11.13
CA VAL A 220 -13.76 38.15 10.58
C VAL A 220 -13.78 36.90 11.48
N ALA A 221 -14.31 36.99 12.70
CA ALA A 221 -14.34 35.87 13.65
C ALA A 221 -15.75 35.59 14.14
N GLU A 222 -16.11 34.30 14.16
CA GLU A 222 -17.33 33.79 14.77
C GLU A 222 -17.20 33.89 16.29
N THR A 223 -17.95 34.79 16.93
CA THR A 223 -17.75 35.09 18.37
C THR A 223 -18.50 34.16 19.32
N LYS A 224 -19.51 33.44 18.82
CA LYS A 224 -20.40 32.60 19.67
C LYS A 224 -20.23 31.10 19.47
N ASP A 225 -19.85 30.68 18.27
CA ASP A 225 -19.74 29.25 17.92
C ASP A 225 -18.53 29.02 17.02
N ASN A 226 -17.35 29.44 17.49
CA ASN A 226 -16.13 29.26 16.72
C ASN A 226 -15.79 27.77 16.54
N PHE A 227 -15.04 27.48 15.48
CA PHE A 227 -14.57 26.14 15.13
C PHE A 227 -13.97 25.36 16.31
N LEU A 228 -13.19 26.02 17.18
CA LEU A 228 -12.57 25.40 18.35
C LEU A 228 -13.59 25.01 19.41
N THR A 229 -14.63 25.82 19.61
CA THR A 229 -15.74 25.50 20.52
C THR A 229 -16.51 24.28 20.01
N ARG A 230 -16.74 24.18 18.69
CA ARG A 230 -17.37 23.01 18.06
C ARG A 230 -16.54 21.75 18.25
N ILE A 231 -15.23 21.80 17.99
CA ILE A 231 -14.34 20.63 18.17
C ILE A 231 -14.30 20.18 19.63
N ASN A 232 -14.15 21.11 20.57
CA ASN A 232 -14.14 20.76 22.00
C ASN A 232 -15.47 20.14 22.43
N LYS A 233 -16.59 20.63 21.90
CA LYS A 233 -17.91 20.04 22.16
C LYS A 233 -18.01 18.61 21.61
N ILE A 234 -17.56 18.38 20.37
CA ILE A 234 -17.54 17.06 19.74
C ILE A 234 -16.66 16.09 20.54
N PHE A 235 -15.45 16.52 20.93
CA PHE A 235 -14.55 15.70 21.74
C PHE A 235 -15.15 15.34 23.12
N ALA A 236 -15.83 16.29 23.77
CA ALA A 236 -16.53 16.04 25.02
C ALA A 236 -17.69 15.05 24.86
N THR A 237 -18.47 15.16 23.78
CA THR A 237 -19.54 14.20 23.46
C THR A 237 -18.96 12.80 23.22
N LEU A 238 -17.91 12.68 22.40
CA LEU A 238 -17.24 11.41 22.11
C LEU A 238 -16.73 10.73 23.40
N ARG A 239 -16.09 11.51 24.28
CA ARG A 239 -15.59 11.01 25.56
C ARG A 239 -16.71 10.48 26.45
N ASN A 240 -17.86 11.14 26.46
CA ASN A 240 -19.03 10.72 27.22
C ASN A 240 -19.70 9.48 26.62
N GLU A 241 -19.80 9.38 25.29
CA GLU A 241 -20.36 8.21 24.61
C GLU A 241 -19.50 6.96 24.83
N ILE A 242 -18.18 7.09 24.72
CA ILE A 242 -17.26 5.98 25.01
C ILE A 242 -17.35 5.57 26.49
N ALA A 243 -17.44 6.53 27.41
CA ALA A 243 -17.62 6.24 28.83
C ALA A 243 -18.94 5.50 29.12
N LYS A 244 -20.05 5.83 28.44
CA LYS A 244 -21.34 5.13 28.56
C LYS A 244 -21.25 3.67 28.08
N VAL A 245 -20.54 3.45 26.98
CA VAL A 245 -20.32 2.11 26.42
C VAL A 245 -19.47 1.26 27.38
N ASP A 246 -18.44 1.86 28.01
CA ASP A 246 -17.59 1.18 29.00
C ASP A 246 -18.32 0.88 30.33
N THR A 247 -19.35 1.66 30.70
CA THR A 247 -20.15 1.46 31.92
C THR A 247 -21.42 0.63 31.73
N GLY A 248 -21.76 0.23 30.50
CA GLY A 248 -22.89 -0.66 30.20
C GLY A 248 -24.29 -0.04 30.36
N GLU A 249 -24.43 1.29 30.37
CA GLU A 249 -25.74 1.96 30.36
C GLU A 249 -26.19 2.17 28.91
N VAL A 250 -26.88 1.16 28.37
CA VAL A 250 -27.62 1.28 27.10
C VAL A 250 -29.00 1.86 27.41
N ASP A 251 -29.25 3.11 27.03
CA ASP A 251 -30.61 3.63 26.92
C ASP A 251 -31.30 2.92 25.75
N GLU A 252 -32.09 1.88 26.06
CA GLU A 252 -32.98 1.25 25.09
C GLU A 252 -34.13 2.21 24.73
N LEU A 253 -33.97 2.98 23.64
CA LEU A 253 -35.10 3.56 22.93
C LEU A 253 -35.77 2.46 22.09
N PHE A 254 -36.61 1.65 22.73
CA PHE A 254 -37.60 0.83 22.04
C PHE A 254 -38.68 1.76 21.46
N GLU A 255 -38.59 2.05 20.15
CA GLU A 255 -39.74 2.52 19.39
C GLU A 255 -40.79 1.39 19.35
N THR A 256 -41.80 1.49 20.21
CA THR A 256 -43.03 0.71 20.10
C THR A 256 -43.79 1.17 18.86
N PHE A 257 -43.72 0.37 17.78
CA PHE A 257 -44.70 0.40 16.71
C PHE A 257 -46.04 -0.13 17.25
N ASP A 258 -46.91 0.79 17.69
CA ASP A 258 -48.31 0.48 17.91
C ASP A 258 -48.96 0.07 16.59
N ARG A 259 -49.33 -1.21 16.51
CA ARG A 259 -50.35 -1.68 15.58
C ARG A 259 -51.70 -1.14 16.08
N VAL A 260 -52.33 -0.29 15.28
CA VAL A 260 -53.77 -0.02 15.41
C VAL A 260 -54.48 -0.75 14.29
N GLU A 261 -55.54 -1.45 14.70
CA GLU A 261 -56.50 -2.26 13.94
C GLU A 261 -57.11 -1.55 12.72
#